data_AF-A0A0F5MT95-F1
#
_entry.id   AF-A0A0F5MT95-F1
#
_cell.length_a   1.000
_cell.length_b   1.000
_cell.length_c   1.000
_cell.angle_alpha   90.00
_cell.angle_beta   90.00
_cell.angle_gamma   90.00
#
_symmetry.space_group_name_H-M   'P 1'
#
loop_
_entity.id
_entity.type
_entity.pdbx_description
1 polymer ?
#
loop_
_entity_poly.entity_id
_entity_poly.type
_entity_poly.pdbx_seq_one_letter_code
_entity_poly.pdbx_strand_id
1 'polypeptide(L)'
;MNTAAKVRCGVYAAIAVAALVATWSQNLAYDGADFLSQFLPDTAVTPASRSITVDILLLFLAAAILMVTEARKHNVRFVWAYIVGGFLVAISVTFPLFLIARERRLAAEGAEGPRLGALDIVLLGVVTVVLAGFTVWVDTR
;
A
#
# COMPACT_ATOMS: atom_id res chain seq x y z
N MET A 1 -17.00 -2.50 15.91
CA MET A 1 -15.53 -2.44 15.75
C MET A 1 -14.89 -2.25 17.10
N ASN A 2 -14.03 -3.18 17.50
CA ASN A 2 -13.19 -3.06 18.71
C ASN A 2 -12.12 -1.96 18.54
N THR A 3 -11.48 -1.53 19.63
CA THR A 3 -10.46 -0.46 19.62
C THR A 3 -9.26 -0.83 18.75
N ALA A 4 -8.83 -2.08 18.75
CA ALA A 4 -7.70 -2.57 17.95
C ALA A 4 -7.95 -2.46 16.44
N ALA A 5 -9.14 -2.81 15.96
CA ALA A 5 -9.53 -2.66 14.56
C ALA A 5 -9.55 -1.19 14.12
N LYS A 6 -10.01 -0.28 15.01
CA LYS A 6 -9.97 1.17 14.74
C LYS A 6 -8.53 1.66 14.58
N VAL A 7 -7.62 1.22 15.45
CA VAL A 7 -6.19 1.56 15.36
C VAL A 7 -5.60 1.05 14.05
N ARG A 8 -5.84 -0.22 13.67
CA ARG A 8 -5.36 -0.77 12.39
C ARG A 8 -5.87 0.03 11.19
N CYS A 9 -7.16 0.35 11.16
CA CYS A 9 -7.73 1.20 10.10
C CYS A 9 -7.07 2.58 10.06
N GLY A 10 -6.81 3.19 11.22
CA GLY A 10 -6.11 4.47 11.32
C GLY A 10 -4.68 4.41 10.77
N VAL A 11 -3.93 3.37 11.12
CA VAL A 11 -2.57 3.15 10.60
C VAL A 11 -2.59 2.95 9.09
N TYR A 12 -3.49 2.12 8.56
CA TYR A 12 -3.61 1.93 7.11
C TYR A 12 -4.02 3.21 6.38
N ALA A 13 -4.88 4.03 6.99
CA ALA A 13 -5.25 5.33 6.42
C ALA A 13 -4.06 6.29 6.40
N ALA A 14 -3.27 6.34 7.48
CA ALA A 14 -2.06 7.14 7.55
C ALA A 14 -1.03 6.71 6.50
N ILE A 15 -0.81 5.41 6.33
CA ILE A 15 0.07 4.86 5.27
C ILE A 15 -0.46 5.25 3.89
N ALA A 16 -1.76 5.10 3.62
CA ALA A 16 -2.34 5.46 2.32
C ALA A 16 -2.14 6.95 2.00
N VAL A 17 -2.34 7.83 2.98
CA VAL A 17 -2.16 9.28 2.80
C VAL A 17 -0.67 9.61 2.60
N ALA A 18 0.22 9.08 3.43
CA ALA A 18 1.65 9.30 3.30
C ALA A 18 2.19 8.79 1.95
N ALA A 19 1.77 7.59 1.54
CA ALA A 19 2.11 7.02 0.25
C ALA A 19 1.57 7.89 -0.90
N LEU A 20 0.33 8.39 -0.80
CA LEU A 20 -0.24 9.26 -1.83
C LEU A 20 0.59 10.53 -1.99
N VAL A 21 0.96 11.18 -0.88
CA VAL A 21 1.78 12.39 -0.91
C VAL A 21 3.16 12.10 -1.52
N ALA A 22 3.83 11.04 -1.06
CA ALA A 22 5.18 10.71 -1.50
C ALA A 22 5.25 10.20 -2.95
N THR A 23 4.22 9.50 -3.45
CA THR A 23 4.21 9.06 -4.85
C THR A 23 3.76 10.17 -5.79
N TRP A 24 2.79 11.00 -5.38
CA TRP A 24 2.30 12.10 -6.23
C TRP A 24 3.23 13.31 -6.26
N SER A 25 4.05 13.57 -5.23
CA SER A 25 5.09 14.62 -5.30
C SER A 25 5.99 14.43 -6.52
N GLN A 26 6.36 13.17 -6.80
CA GLN A 26 7.20 12.77 -7.92
C GLN A 26 6.41 12.61 -9.23
N ASN A 27 5.17 12.09 -9.15
CA ASN A 27 4.34 11.84 -10.33
C ASN A 27 3.90 13.13 -11.05
N LEU A 28 3.77 14.24 -10.32
CA LEU A 28 3.41 15.55 -10.88
C LEU A 28 4.47 16.11 -11.85
N ALA A 29 5.68 15.53 -11.88
CA ALA A 29 6.71 15.89 -12.85
C ALA A 29 6.42 15.34 -14.26
N TYR A 30 5.50 14.38 -14.40
CA TYR A 30 5.13 13.77 -15.67
C TYR A 30 3.78 14.31 -16.16
N ASP A 31 3.71 14.69 -17.44
CA ASP A 31 2.44 15.09 -18.06
C ASP A 31 1.50 13.89 -18.17
N GLY A 32 0.20 14.09 -17.89
CA GLY A 32 -0.77 12.99 -17.73
C GLY A 32 -0.95 12.10 -18.97
N ALA A 33 -0.63 12.60 -20.16
CA ALA A 33 -0.66 11.83 -21.41
C ALA A 33 0.60 10.97 -21.62
N ASP A 34 1.71 11.34 -20.98
CA ASP A 34 3.02 10.72 -21.15
C ASP A 34 3.42 9.79 -20.01
N PHE A 35 2.53 9.59 -19.02
CA PHE A 35 2.80 8.73 -17.87
C PHE A 35 3.23 7.33 -18.32
N LEU A 36 2.45 6.63 -19.13
CA LEU A 36 2.81 5.26 -19.55
C LEU A 36 3.95 5.21 -20.57
N SER A 37 4.14 6.25 -21.37
CA SER A 37 5.16 6.30 -22.44
C SER A 37 6.54 6.76 -21.95
N GLN A 38 6.62 7.52 -20.85
CA GLN A 38 7.88 8.08 -20.32
C GLN A 38 8.22 7.58 -18.91
N PHE A 39 7.25 7.44 -18.00
CA PHE A 39 7.52 6.95 -16.64
C PHE A 39 8.05 5.51 -16.64
N LEU A 40 7.46 4.64 -17.46
CA LEU A 40 7.84 3.22 -17.48
C LEU A 40 9.29 3.03 -17.99
N PRO A 41 9.72 3.66 -19.11
CA PRO A 41 11.13 3.66 -19.50
C PRO A 41 12.07 4.23 -18.43
N ASP A 42 11.70 5.33 -17.78
CA ASP A 42 12.51 5.97 -16.73
C ASP A 42 12.76 5.06 -15.52
N THR A 43 11.73 4.31 -15.12
CA THR A 43 11.86 3.30 -14.06
C THR A 43 12.80 2.15 -14.44
N ALA A 44 13.20 2.03 -15.72
CA ALA A 44 14.09 1.01 -16.23
C ALA A 44 15.45 1.56 -16.75
N VAL A 45 15.85 2.79 -16.40
CA VAL A 45 17.11 3.37 -16.90
C VAL A 45 18.35 2.73 -16.26
N THR A 46 18.34 2.55 -14.94
CA THR A 46 19.50 2.03 -14.19
C THR A 46 19.27 0.59 -13.74
N PRO A 47 20.33 -0.18 -13.44
CA PRO A 47 20.18 -1.50 -12.83
C PRO A 47 19.39 -1.45 -11.51
N ALA A 48 19.58 -0.40 -10.70
CA ALA A 48 18.87 -0.20 -9.45
C ALA A 48 17.37 0.04 -9.67
N SER A 49 17.01 0.94 -10.58
CA SER A 49 15.61 1.25 -10.88
C SER A 49 14.87 0.05 -11.49
N ARG A 50 15.53 -0.72 -12.37
CA ARG A 50 14.99 -1.98 -12.91
C ARG A 50 14.69 -2.99 -11.79
N SER A 51 15.63 -3.16 -10.86
CA SER A 51 15.46 -4.07 -9.73
C SER A 51 14.24 -3.69 -8.88
N ILE A 52 14.11 -2.41 -8.50
CA ILE A 52 12.97 -1.91 -7.72
C ILE A 52 11.65 -2.06 -8.49
N THR A 53 11.66 -1.82 -9.80
CA THR A 53 10.46 -1.95 -10.65
C THR A 53 9.99 -3.39 -10.73
N VAL A 54 10.90 -4.35 -10.90
CA VAL A 54 10.53 -5.78 -10.88
C VAL A 54 10.04 -6.21 -9.50
N ASP A 55 10.71 -5.76 -8.44
CA ASP A 55 10.32 -6.07 -7.06
C ASP A 55 8.90 -5.58 -6.75
N ILE A 56 8.57 -4.32 -7.08
CA ILE A 56 7.24 -3.76 -6.83
C ILE A 56 6.15 -4.44 -7.68
N LEU A 57 6.46 -4.88 -8.92
CA LEU A 57 5.51 -5.62 -9.77
C LEU A 57 5.22 -7.02 -9.21
N LEU A 58 6.23 -7.72 -8.70
CA LEU A 58 6.03 -9.04 -8.08
C LEU A 58 5.31 -8.92 -6.74
N LEU A 59 5.64 -7.90 -5.93
CA LEU A 59 4.91 -7.57 -4.71
C LEU A 59 3.44 -7.24 -5.02
N PHE A 60 3.20 -6.46 -6.09
CA PHE A 60 1.86 -6.15 -6.57
C PHE A 60 1.07 -7.40 -6.91
N LEU A 61 1.68 -8.35 -7.63
CA LEU A 61 1.03 -9.60 -8.01
C LEU A 61 0.62 -10.40 -6.77
N ALA A 62 1.52 -10.56 -5.80
CA ALA A 62 1.23 -11.24 -4.54
C ALA A 62 0.10 -10.53 -3.76
N ALA A 63 0.15 -9.20 -3.68
CA ALA A 63 -0.89 -8.40 -3.06
C ALA A 63 -2.23 -8.53 -3.78
N ALA A 64 -2.25 -8.55 -5.12
CA ALA A 64 -3.46 -8.71 -5.91
C ALA A 64 -4.12 -10.07 -5.70
N ILE A 65 -3.33 -11.15 -5.62
CA ILE A 65 -3.84 -12.47 -5.28
C ILE A 65 -4.50 -12.44 -3.89
N LEU A 66 -3.83 -11.87 -2.88
CA LEU A 66 -4.39 -11.72 -1.54
C LEU A 66 -5.67 -10.88 -1.54
N MET A 67 -5.70 -9.77 -2.29
CA MET A 67 -6.86 -8.91 -2.40
C MET A 67 -8.06 -9.67 -2.96
N VAL A 68 -7.86 -10.44 -4.03
CA VAL A 68 -8.93 -11.23 -4.65
C VAL A 68 -9.42 -12.34 -3.71
N THR A 69 -8.52 -13.11 -3.10
CA THR A 69 -8.91 -14.22 -2.22
C THR A 69 -9.67 -13.74 -0.99
N GLU A 70 -9.16 -12.72 -0.31
CA GLU A 70 -9.80 -12.16 0.88
C GLU A 70 -11.09 -11.39 0.54
N ALA A 71 -11.17 -10.75 -0.62
CA ALA A 71 -12.40 -10.11 -1.06
C ALA A 71 -13.52 -11.13 -1.29
N ARG A 72 -13.20 -12.29 -1.86
CA ARG A 72 -14.18 -13.38 -2.07
C ARG A 72 -14.58 -14.02 -0.75
N LYS A 73 -13.64 -14.16 0.19
CA LYS A 73 -13.90 -14.74 1.52
C LYS A 73 -14.79 -13.87 2.40
N HIS A 74 -14.53 -12.56 2.45
CA HIS A 74 -15.21 -11.60 3.33
C HIS A 74 -16.21 -10.69 2.60
N ASN A 75 -16.60 -11.05 1.37
CA ASN A 75 -17.55 -10.31 0.54
C ASN A 75 -17.23 -8.80 0.40
N VAL A 76 -15.95 -8.47 0.21
CA VAL A 76 -15.52 -7.09 -0.08
C VAL A 76 -15.91 -6.76 -1.53
N ARG A 77 -16.76 -5.73 -1.68
CA ARG A 77 -17.22 -5.24 -3.00
C ARG A 77 -16.08 -4.52 -3.72
N PHE A 78 -16.05 -4.62 -5.05
CA PHE A 78 -15.17 -3.85 -5.95
C PHE A 78 -13.66 -4.11 -5.84
N VAL A 79 -13.23 -5.34 -5.53
CA VAL A 79 -11.78 -5.66 -5.45
C VAL A 79 -10.98 -5.21 -6.68
N TRP A 80 -11.55 -5.34 -7.88
CA TRP A 80 -10.92 -4.92 -9.13
C TRP A 80 -10.72 -3.40 -9.23
N ALA A 81 -11.55 -2.59 -8.56
CA ALA A 81 -11.33 -1.15 -8.51
C ALA A 81 -10.05 -0.81 -7.72
N TYR A 82 -9.72 -1.56 -6.66
CA TYR A 82 -8.46 -1.40 -5.92
C TYR A 82 -7.26 -1.83 -6.74
N ILE A 83 -7.38 -2.93 -7.50
CA ILE A 83 -6.32 -3.44 -8.38
C ILE A 83 -6.05 -2.43 -9.50
N VAL A 84 -7.09 -1.98 -10.20
CA VAL A 84 -6.97 -0.96 -11.25
C VAL A 84 -6.43 0.35 -10.67
N GLY A 85 -6.94 0.78 -9.51
CA GLY A 85 -6.40 1.95 -8.82
C GLY A 85 -4.93 1.80 -8.42
N GLY A 86 -4.46 0.58 -8.14
CA GLY A 86 -3.05 0.32 -7.83
C GLY A 86 -2.12 0.54 -9.02
N PHE A 87 -2.60 0.28 -10.25
CA PHE A 87 -1.89 0.63 -11.49
C PHE A 87 -1.94 2.13 -11.80
N LEU A 88 -3.05 2.80 -11.48
CA LEU A 88 -3.25 4.21 -11.83
C LEU A 88 -2.68 5.21 -10.82
N VAL A 89 -2.62 4.83 -9.53
CA VAL A 89 -2.24 5.72 -8.43
C VAL A 89 -0.93 5.25 -7.82
N ALA A 90 -1.00 4.13 -7.10
CA ALA A 90 0.11 3.37 -6.55
C ALA A 90 -0.48 2.24 -5.69
N ILE A 91 0.14 1.05 -5.75
CA ILE A 91 -0.23 -0.08 -4.89
C ILE A 91 -0.07 0.25 -3.40
N SER A 92 0.90 1.09 -3.04
CA SER A 92 1.14 1.56 -1.67
C SER A 92 -0.01 2.41 -1.11
N VAL A 93 -0.92 2.92 -1.97
CA VAL A 93 -2.15 3.62 -1.56
C VAL A 93 -3.34 2.68 -1.59
N THR A 94 -3.55 1.96 -2.68
CA THR A 94 -4.77 1.15 -2.85
C THR A 94 -4.78 -0.11 -2.01
N PHE A 95 -3.62 -0.69 -1.71
CA PHE A 95 -3.52 -1.86 -0.85
C PHE A 95 -3.94 -1.57 0.61
N PRO A 96 -3.43 -0.52 1.28
CA PRO A 96 -3.96 -0.14 2.60
C PRO A 96 -5.46 0.20 2.60
N LEU A 97 -5.97 0.85 1.54
CA LEU A 97 -7.42 1.11 1.41
C LEU A 97 -8.22 -0.20 1.34
N PHE A 98 -7.73 -1.20 0.61
CA PHE A 98 -8.30 -2.53 0.59
C PHE A 98 -8.27 -3.18 1.99
N LEU A 99 -7.15 -3.05 2.72
CA LEU A 99 -7.04 -3.59 4.09
C LEU A 99 -8.07 -2.96 5.04
N ILE A 100 -8.36 -1.66 4.91
CA ILE A 100 -9.43 -1.00 5.68
C ILE A 100 -10.80 -1.61 5.33
N ALA A 101 -11.10 -1.78 4.04
CA ALA A 101 -12.38 -2.36 3.61
C ALA A 101 -12.56 -3.79 4.13
N ARG A 102 -11.49 -4.58 4.09
CA ARG A 102 -11.42 -5.93 4.64
C ARG A 102 -11.61 -5.95 6.17
N GLU A 103 -10.91 -5.10 6.89
CA GLU A 103 -10.98 -5.00 8.36
C GLU A 103 -12.40 -4.63 8.83
N ARG A 104 -13.10 -3.78 8.08
CA ARG A 104 -14.51 -3.45 8.34
C ARG A 104 -15.44 -4.65 8.18
N ARG A 105 -15.18 -5.53 7.21
CA ARG A 105 -15.96 -6.77 6.99
C ARG A 105 -15.69 -7.78 8.09
N LEU A 106 -14.42 -8.01 8.42
CA LEU A 106 -14.01 -8.87 9.54
C LEU A 106 -14.65 -8.42 10.86
N ALA A 107 -14.65 -7.12 11.14
CA ALA A 107 -15.27 -6.59 12.34
C ALA A 107 -16.80 -6.69 12.34
N ALA A 108 -17.45 -6.75 11.18
CA ALA A 108 -18.89 -7.01 11.06
C ALA A 108 -19.23 -8.50 11.25
N GLU A 109 -18.32 -9.39 10.88
CA GLU A 109 -18.41 -10.84 11.10
C GLU A 109 -18.04 -11.25 12.54
N GLY A 110 -17.69 -10.29 13.40
CA GLY A 110 -17.32 -10.56 14.80
C GLY A 110 -15.95 -11.21 14.97
N ALA A 111 -15.10 -11.19 13.93
CA ALA A 111 -13.76 -11.74 14.02
C ALA A 111 -12.91 -10.94 15.02
N GLU A 112 -12.36 -11.64 16.02
CA GLU A 112 -11.37 -11.05 16.92
C GLU A 112 -10.02 -10.95 16.20
N GLY A 113 -9.42 -9.75 16.23
CA GLY A 113 -8.10 -9.53 15.71
C GLY A 113 -7.02 -10.20 16.58
N PRO A 114 -5.89 -10.63 15.99
CA PRO A 114 -4.77 -11.16 16.75
C PRO A 114 -4.27 -10.11 17.75
N ARG A 115 -3.93 -10.57 18.97
CA ARG A 115 -3.26 -9.76 19.99
C ARG A 115 -1.77 -9.73 19.67
N LEU A 116 -1.24 -8.55 19.36
CA LEU A 116 0.19 -8.36 19.13
C LEU A 116 0.94 -8.35 20.46
N GLY A 117 2.08 -9.05 20.51
CA GLY A 117 2.97 -8.99 21.66
C GLY A 117 3.67 -7.64 21.76
N ALA A 118 4.17 -7.30 22.95
CA ALA A 118 4.94 -6.07 23.13
C ALA A 118 6.17 -6.01 22.20
N LEU A 119 6.81 -7.15 21.96
CA LEU A 119 7.92 -7.27 21.02
C LEU A 119 7.51 -6.88 19.60
N ASP A 120 6.39 -7.40 19.10
CA ASP A 120 5.89 -7.09 17.75
C ASP A 120 5.61 -5.60 17.61
N ILE A 121 5.03 -4.97 18.63
CA ILE A 121 4.74 -3.54 18.64
C ILE A 121 6.05 -2.73 18.56
N VAL A 122 7.05 -3.09 19.37
CA VAL A 122 8.35 -2.40 19.36
C VAL A 122 9.05 -2.56 18.02
N LEU A 123 9.11 -3.77 17.49
CA LEU A 123 9.75 -4.04 16.19
C LEU A 123 9.04 -3.32 15.05
N LEU A 124 7.70 -3.33 15.02
CA LEU A 124 6.93 -2.58 14.03
C LEU A 124 7.14 -1.06 14.16
N GLY A 125 7.27 -0.55 15.39
CA GLY A 125 7.59 0.85 15.64
C GLY A 125 8.94 1.24 15.04
N VAL A 126 9.99 0.43 15.28
CA VAL A 126 11.33 0.66 14.73
C VAL A 126 11.30 0.62 13.20
N VAL A 127 10.66 -0.42 12.62
CA VAL A 127 10.52 -0.55 11.15
C VAL A 127 9.80 0.68 10.57
N THR A 128 8.74 1.14 11.23
CA THR A 128 7.99 2.33 10.78
C THR A 128 8.86 3.57 10.75
N VAL A 129 9.65 3.82 11.80
CA VAL A 129 10.56 4.98 11.86
C VAL A 129 11.63 4.90 10.76
N VAL A 130 12.22 3.72 10.57
CA VAL A 130 13.25 3.51 9.53
C VAL A 130 12.67 3.75 8.14
N LEU A 131 11.51 3.17 7.84
CA LEU A 131 10.88 3.31 6.53
C LEU A 131 10.44 4.75 6.27
N ALA A 132 9.85 5.43 7.26
CA ALA A 132 9.48 6.84 7.14
C ALA A 132 10.71 7.73 6.87
N GLY A 133 11.81 7.49 7.60
CA GLY A 133 13.07 8.21 7.37
C GLY A 133 13.63 7.97 5.97
N PHE A 134 13.58 6.72 5.48
CA PHE A 134 14.01 6.39 4.14
C PHE A 134 13.13 7.03 3.06
N THR A 135 11.80 7.05 3.24
CA THR A 135 10.87 7.73 2.33
C THR A 135 11.19 9.22 2.21
N VAL A 136 11.42 9.91 3.33
CA VAL A 136 11.80 11.34 3.32
C VAL A 136 13.15 11.55 2.64
N TRP A 137 14.13 10.66 2.89
CA TRP A 137 15.44 10.76 2.25
C TRP A 137 15.36 10.58 0.72
N VAL A 138 14.53 9.64 0.24
CA VAL A 138 14.29 9.45 -1.20
C VAL A 138 13.58 10.66 -1.80
N ASP A 139 12.58 11.22 -1.12
CA ASP A 139 11.79 12.35 -1.64
C ASP A 139 12.58 13.68 -1.69
N THR A 140 13.64 13.80 -0.89
CA THR A 140 14.46 15.03 -0.78
C THR A 140 15.75 15.02 -1.62
N ARG A 141 16.00 13.95 -2.39
CA ARG A 141 17.18 13.76 -3.23
C ARG A 141 16.86 13.86 -4.70
#